data_AF-A0A2W1A7G6-F1
#
_entry.id   AF-A0A2W1A7G6-F1
#
_cell.length_a   1.000
_cell.length_b   1.000
_cell.length_c   1.000
_cell.angle_alpha   90.00
_cell.angle_beta   90.00
_cell.angle_gamma   90.00
#
_symmetry.space_group_name_H-M   'P 1'
#
loop_
_entity.id
_entity.type
_entity.pdbx_description
1 polymer ?
#
loop_
_entity_poly.entity_id
_entity_poly.type
_entity_poly.pdbx_seq_one_letter_code
_entity_poly.pdbx_strand_id
1 'polypeptide(L)'
;MRRHNRFAFAFLAFALVSLLGLARTQPLDAQGPSASLPPGFFGVDLRVGTNNVGYFGPDADADDALLTLAGAISLAWYFDNTNATWESWDRQRPPALRGLQRFLHGQPYFLIMDRPARLEWDIPVADRPPIATSFNLVDGANNIIWLGPNVPPEVAFADVLEHIQRVWALTGGTWSLWDPAIPRPLRSINDMTLGVPHWVFTDQALNNLLYDPNNLLGYLPVDPAPPASTSPTASRSARPAPPSLPRRRL
;
A
#
# COMPACT_ATOMS: atom_id res chain seq x y z
N MET A 1 41.29 -6.85 -34.68
CA MET A 1 41.03 -8.07 -33.87
C MET A 1 40.00 -7.74 -32.80
N ARG A 2 39.13 -8.71 -32.46
CA ARG A 2 37.91 -8.64 -31.60
C ARG A 2 36.59 -8.39 -32.33
N ARG A 3 35.98 -9.50 -32.75
CA ARG A 3 34.53 -9.74 -32.86
C ARG A 3 34.25 -11.07 -32.12
N HIS A 4 32.97 -11.34 -31.83
CA HIS A 4 32.37 -12.53 -31.19
C HIS A 4 32.20 -12.34 -29.66
N ASN A 5 31.03 -12.51 -29.03
CA ASN A 5 30.00 -13.52 -29.23
C ASN A 5 28.56 -12.95 -29.16
N ARG A 6 27.72 -13.41 -30.11
CA ARG A 6 26.26 -13.47 -29.98
C ARG A 6 25.92 -14.90 -29.59
N PHE A 7 25.15 -15.12 -28.53
CA PHE A 7 24.49 -16.41 -28.29
C PHE A 7 23.00 -16.24 -28.57
N ALA A 8 22.56 -16.91 -29.63
CA ALA A 8 21.18 -17.21 -29.92
C ALA A 8 20.86 -18.56 -29.28
N PHE A 9 19.71 -18.67 -28.63
CA PHE A 9 19.07 -19.96 -28.36
C PHE A 9 17.73 -19.96 -29.08
N ALA A 10 17.61 -20.90 -30.01
CA ALA A 10 16.38 -21.28 -30.67
C ALA A 10 15.70 -22.39 -29.85
N PHE A 11 14.38 -22.34 -29.72
CA PHE A 11 13.57 -23.52 -29.45
C PHE A 11 12.35 -23.52 -30.38
N LEU A 12 12.14 -24.68 -31.00
CA LEU A 12 11.14 -24.96 -32.01
C LEU A 12 9.86 -25.52 -31.36
N ALA A 13 8.76 -25.42 -32.10
CA ALA A 13 7.36 -25.59 -31.75
C ALA A 13 6.88 -26.99 -31.33
N PHE A 14 5.72 -27.02 -30.64
CA PHE A 14 4.70 -28.07 -30.76
C PHE A 14 3.27 -27.48 -30.64
N ALA A 15 2.30 -28.16 -31.24
CA ALA A 15 1.08 -27.62 -31.82
C ALA A 15 -0.21 -27.69 -30.96
N LEU A 16 -1.09 -26.71 -31.21
CA LEU A 16 -2.56 -26.74 -31.41
C LEU A 16 -3.48 -27.66 -30.58
N VAL A 17 -4.42 -27.07 -29.83
CA VAL A 17 -5.87 -27.38 -29.88
C VAL A 17 -6.67 -26.10 -29.60
N SER A 18 -7.46 -25.66 -30.58
CA SER A 18 -8.49 -24.62 -30.42
C SER A 18 -9.78 -25.28 -29.93
N LEU A 19 -10.32 -24.81 -28.81
CA LEU A 19 -11.71 -25.07 -28.41
C LEU A 19 -12.43 -23.71 -28.31
N LEU A 20 -13.28 -23.41 -29.30
CA LEU A 20 -14.24 -22.32 -29.19
C LEU A 20 -15.32 -22.72 -28.18
N GLY A 21 -15.23 -22.21 -26.96
CA GLY A 21 -16.37 -22.05 -26.07
C GLY A 21 -16.91 -20.64 -26.22
N LEU A 22 -18.12 -20.49 -26.80
CA LEU A 22 -18.88 -19.25 -26.67
C LEU A 22 -19.30 -19.11 -25.19
N ALA A 23 -18.50 -18.40 -24.41
CA ALA A 23 -18.95 -17.88 -23.12
C ALA A 23 -19.93 -16.74 -23.41
N ARG A 24 -21.21 -16.95 -23.06
CA ARG A 24 -22.19 -15.86 -22.93
C ARG A 24 -21.65 -14.90 -21.87
N THR A 25 -21.30 -13.69 -22.26
CA THR A 25 -21.16 -12.57 -21.34
C THR A 25 -22.56 -12.22 -20.83
N GLN A 26 -22.92 -12.73 -19.65
CA GLN A 26 -24.04 -12.15 -18.92
C GLN A 26 -23.60 -10.76 -18.44
N PRO A 27 -24.46 -9.73 -18.58
CA PRO A 27 -24.21 -8.46 -17.91
C PRO A 27 -24.17 -8.72 -16.40
N LEU A 28 -23.04 -8.37 -15.76
CA LEU A 28 -22.93 -8.33 -14.32
C LEU A 28 -23.89 -7.24 -13.82
N ASP A 29 -24.99 -7.65 -13.19
CA ASP A 29 -25.75 -6.74 -12.32
C ASP A 29 -24.87 -6.45 -11.10
N ALA A 30 -24.25 -5.27 -11.10
CA ALA A 30 -23.17 -4.85 -10.21
C ALA A 30 -23.63 -4.46 -8.79
N GLN A 31 -24.33 -5.36 -8.09
CA GLN A 31 -24.57 -5.26 -6.65
C GLN A 31 -24.38 -6.63 -5.98
N GLY A 32 -23.12 -7.08 -5.93
CA GLY A 32 -22.74 -8.16 -5.02
C GLY A 32 -22.88 -7.72 -3.56
N PRO A 33 -23.07 -8.65 -2.62
CA PRO A 33 -23.16 -8.32 -1.19
C PRO A 33 -21.89 -7.57 -0.75
N SER A 34 -22.03 -6.35 -0.24
CA SER A 34 -20.94 -5.64 0.43
C SER A 34 -20.50 -6.49 1.62
N ALA A 35 -19.26 -6.94 1.71
CA ALA A 35 -18.84 -7.50 2.99
C ALA A 35 -18.70 -6.37 3.98
N SER A 36 -19.32 -6.56 5.12
CA SER A 36 -19.08 -5.76 6.29
C SER A 36 -17.89 -6.34 7.03
N LEU A 37 -16.96 -5.47 7.42
CA LEU A 37 -16.02 -5.79 8.49
C LEU A 37 -16.80 -6.33 9.70
N PRO A 38 -16.29 -7.36 10.41
CA PRO A 38 -17.00 -7.92 11.55
C PRO A 38 -17.40 -6.82 12.56
N PRO A 39 -18.59 -6.90 13.17
CA PRO A 39 -19.04 -5.93 14.15
C PRO A 39 -18.10 -5.94 15.37
N GLY A 40 -17.59 -4.76 15.77
CA GLY A 40 -16.69 -4.65 16.92
C GLY A 40 -15.70 -3.48 16.84
N PHE A 41 -15.10 -3.16 17.99
CA PHE A 41 -13.99 -2.21 18.08
C PHE A 41 -12.79 -2.71 17.28
N PHE A 42 -12.29 -1.89 16.36
CA PHE A 42 -10.98 -2.09 15.78
C PHE A 42 -9.97 -1.36 16.65
N GLY A 43 -8.98 -2.11 17.12
CA GLY A 43 -7.84 -1.54 17.83
C GLY A 43 -6.58 -2.30 17.48
N VAL A 44 -5.48 -1.58 17.38
CA VAL A 44 -4.15 -2.14 17.12
C VAL A 44 -3.22 -1.72 18.23
N ASP A 45 -2.64 -2.71 18.91
CA ASP A 45 -1.57 -2.46 19.87
C ASP A 45 -0.28 -2.11 19.13
N LEU A 46 0.25 -0.93 19.40
CA LEU A 46 1.46 -0.39 18.78
C LEU A 46 2.63 -0.52 19.76
N ARG A 47 3.75 -1.00 19.23
CA ARG A 47 5.01 -1.11 19.98
C ARG A 47 5.90 0.10 19.73
N VAL A 48 6.92 0.27 20.56
CA VAL A 48 8.01 1.23 20.33
C VAL A 48 8.67 0.97 18.96
N GLY A 49 9.03 2.05 18.27
CA GLY A 49 9.64 2.01 16.95
C GLY A 49 8.61 2.01 15.83
N THR A 50 8.93 1.36 14.73
CA THR A 50 8.12 1.36 13.50
C THR A 50 7.02 0.31 13.53
N ASN A 51 5.81 0.76 13.20
CA ASN A 51 4.61 -0.06 12.99
C ASN A 51 4.06 0.24 11.60
N ASN A 52 3.60 -0.76 10.83
CA ASN A 52 2.83 -0.54 9.60
C ASN A 52 1.39 -0.95 9.91
N VAL A 53 0.45 -0.01 9.85
CA VAL A 53 -0.93 -0.20 10.32
C VAL A 53 -1.93 0.19 9.26
N GLY A 54 -3.01 -0.58 9.15
CA GLY A 54 -4.15 -0.18 8.34
C GLY A 54 -4.99 0.82 9.12
N TYR A 55 -5.29 1.98 8.55
CA TYR A 55 -6.17 2.95 9.21
C TYR A 55 -7.64 2.64 8.90
N PHE A 56 -8.36 2.26 9.94
CA PHE A 56 -9.79 1.92 9.83
C PHE A 56 -10.71 3.02 10.32
N GLY A 57 -10.17 4.12 10.86
CA GLY A 57 -10.92 5.29 11.31
C GLY A 57 -11.71 5.97 10.18
N PRO A 58 -12.60 6.92 10.53
CA PRO A 58 -13.18 7.81 9.55
C PRO A 58 -12.08 8.70 8.96
N ASP A 59 -12.30 9.19 7.74
CA ASP A 59 -11.43 10.21 7.15
C ASP A 59 -11.35 11.42 8.08
N ALA A 60 -10.14 11.76 8.50
CA ALA A 60 -9.93 12.81 9.51
C ALA A 60 -8.62 13.56 9.26
N ASP A 61 -8.51 14.75 9.85
CA ASP A 61 -7.23 15.46 9.90
C ASP A 61 -6.23 14.64 10.73
N ALA A 62 -4.94 14.71 10.36
CA ALA A 62 -3.91 13.86 10.95
C ALA A 62 -3.78 14.03 12.47
N ASP A 63 -3.96 15.24 12.98
CA ASP A 63 -3.92 15.52 14.42
C ASP A 63 -5.10 14.87 15.17
N ASP A 64 -6.28 14.84 14.56
CA ASP A 64 -7.48 14.21 15.13
C ASP A 64 -7.40 12.67 15.06
N ALA A 65 -6.96 12.14 13.91
CA ALA A 65 -6.76 10.71 13.69
C ALA A 65 -5.74 10.09 14.66
N LEU A 66 -4.75 10.88 15.08
CA LEU A 66 -3.67 10.46 15.97
C LEU A 66 -3.88 10.90 17.43
N LEU A 67 -5.05 11.44 17.78
CA LEU A 67 -5.34 11.99 19.10
C LEU A 67 -5.16 10.96 20.22
N THR A 68 -5.60 9.71 20.01
CA THR A 68 -5.45 8.61 20.98
C THR A 68 -3.99 8.22 21.20
N LEU A 69 -3.10 8.56 20.27
CA LEU A 69 -1.66 8.34 20.34
C LEU A 69 -0.90 9.57 20.85
N ALA A 70 -1.58 10.58 21.39
CA ALA A 70 -0.96 11.80 21.87
C ALA A 70 0.14 11.53 22.92
N GLY A 71 1.35 12.01 22.62
CA GLY A 71 2.56 11.82 23.42
C GLY A 71 3.20 10.46 23.27
N ALA A 72 2.66 9.57 22.44
CA ALA A 72 3.24 8.27 22.13
C ALA A 72 3.78 8.17 20.70
N ILE A 73 3.19 8.89 19.74
CA ILE A 73 3.67 8.98 18.36
C ILE A 73 4.55 10.21 18.14
N SER A 74 5.66 10.05 17.42
CA SER A 74 6.53 11.15 16.97
C SER A 74 6.35 11.47 15.49
N LEU A 75 6.10 10.45 14.67
CA LEU A 75 6.15 10.57 13.21
C LEU A 75 5.19 9.57 12.56
N ALA A 76 4.49 9.98 11.51
CA ALA A 76 3.68 9.11 10.66
C ALA A 76 4.04 9.29 9.19
N TRP A 77 4.05 8.22 8.40
CA TRP A 77 4.38 8.26 6.98
C TRP A 77 3.29 7.55 6.18
N TYR A 78 3.02 8.09 5.00
CA TYR A 78 2.14 7.53 4.00
C TYR A 78 2.90 7.45 2.68
N PHE A 79 2.72 6.36 1.95
CA PHE A 79 3.26 6.24 0.60
C PHE A 79 2.12 6.43 -0.39
N ASP A 80 2.17 7.51 -1.14
CA ASP A 80 1.25 7.76 -2.24
C ASP A 80 1.66 6.90 -3.44
N ASN A 81 0.96 5.78 -3.62
CA ASN A 81 1.18 4.85 -4.73
C ASN A 81 0.99 5.55 -6.10
N THR A 82 0.12 6.55 -6.20
CA THR A 82 -0.18 7.24 -7.47
C THR A 82 1.01 8.05 -7.96
N ASN A 83 1.63 8.80 -7.05
CA ASN A 83 2.76 9.68 -7.37
C ASN A 83 4.12 9.04 -7.05
N ALA A 84 4.12 7.83 -6.47
CA ALA A 84 5.30 7.17 -5.92
C ALA A 84 6.10 8.06 -4.95
N THR A 85 5.40 8.82 -4.12
CA THR A 85 5.99 9.79 -3.19
C THR A 85 5.66 9.47 -1.74
N TRP A 86 6.57 9.83 -0.83
CA TRP A 86 6.35 9.74 0.60
C TRP A 86 5.86 11.06 1.16
N GLU A 87 4.79 10.99 1.95
CA GLU A 87 4.33 12.07 2.81
C GLU A 87 4.58 11.72 4.26
N SER A 88 4.85 12.73 5.09
CA SER A 88 5.09 12.52 6.51
C SER A 88 4.35 13.55 7.34
N TRP A 89 3.79 13.12 8.46
CA TRP A 89 3.33 13.97 9.56
C TRP A 89 4.40 13.91 10.67
N ASP A 90 4.89 15.06 11.13
CA ASP A 90 5.94 15.17 12.16
C ASP A 90 5.46 16.02 13.33
N ARG A 91 5.30 15.40 14.50
CA ARG A 91 4.79 16.06 15.73
C ARG A 91 5.67 17.23 16.16
N GLN A 92 6.98 17.15 15.92
CA GLN A 92 7.94 18.15 16.39
C GLN A 92 7.86 19.46 15.59
N ARG A 93 7.20 19.45 14.42
CA ARG A 93 7.02 20.63 13.60
C ARG A 93 5.81 21.45 14.05
N PRO A 94 5.84 22.78 13.86
CA PRO A 94 4.66 23.63 14.00
C PRO A 94 3.49 23.09 13.15
N PRO A 95 2.22 23.23 13.58
CA PRO A 95 1.06 22.66 12.90
C PRO A 95 1.05 22.88 11.38
N ALA A 96 1.34 24.12 10.93
CA ALA A 96 1.37 24.47 9.51
C ALA A 96 2.46 23.77 8.66
N LEU A 97 3.43 23.11 9.30
CA LEU A 97 4.58 22.46 8.66
C LEU A 97 4.66 20.96 8.94
N ARG A 98 3.64 20.35 9.58
CA ARG A 98 3.67 18.93 9.95
C ARG A 98 3.70 18.00 8.75
N GLY A 99 3.13 18.40 7.61
CA GLY A 99 3.17 17.65 6.35
C GLY A 99 1.85 16.95 6.07
N LEU A 100 1.81 15.61 6.08
CA LEU A 100 0.62 14.77 5.85
C LEU A 100 -0.58 15.34 6.62
N GLN A 101 -1.61 15.75 5.89
CA GLN A 101 -2.73 16.52 6.44
C GLN A 101 -3.87 15.62 6.94
N ARG A 102 -4.09 14.47 6.28
CA ARG A 102 -5.28 13.64 6.52
C ARG A 102 -4.93 12.17 6.59
N PHE A 103 -5.64 11.45 7.45
CA PHE A 103 -5.72 10.00 7.42
C PHE A 103 -7.00 9.62 6.67
N LEU A 104 -6.85 8.79 5.65
CA LEU A 104 -7.94 8.29 4.85
C LEU A 104 -8.23 6.86 5.29
N HIS A 105 -9.51 6.54 5.42
CA HIS A 105 -9.98 5.19 5.68
C HIS A 105 -9.32 4.21 4.69
N GLY A 106 -9.05 3.00 5.15
CA GLY A 106 -8.50 1.92 4.32
C GLY A 106 -7.11 2.17 3.73
N GLN A 107 -6.38 3.19 4.20
CA GLN A 107 -4.98 3.42 3.81
C GLN A 107 -3.98 2.90 4.85
N PRO A 108 -2.86 2.29 4.42
CA PRO A 108 -1.81 1.88 5.33
C PRO A 108 -0.86 3.04 5.66
N TYR A 109 -0.46 3.13 6.92
CA TYR A 109 0.45 4.15 7.44
C TYR A 109 1.57 3.52 8.23
N PHE A 110 2.77 4.09 8.12
CA PHE A 110 3.84 3.81 9.07
C PHE A 110 3.76 4.76 10.24
N LEU A 111 3.70 4.22 11.47
CA LEU A 111 3.71 5.00 12.69
C LEU A 111 4.99 4.72 13.47
N ILE A 112 5.73 5.79 13.80
CA ILE A 112 6.90 5.74 14.67
C ILE A 112 6.48 6.13 16.08
N MET A 113 6.58 5.16 16.98
CA MET A 113 6.14 5.29 18.36
C MET A 113 7.33 5.41 19.31
N ASP A 114 7.28 6.39 20.21
CA ASP A 114 8.26 6.61 21.27
C ASP A 114 7.97 5.74 22.51
N ARG A 115 6.71 5.34 22.69
CA ARG A 115 6.24 4.43 23.75
C ARG A 115 5.09 3.56 23.22
N PRO A 116 4.83 2.38 23.81
CA PRO A 116 3.68 1.57 23.44
C PRO A 116 2.38 2.34 23.67
N ALA A 117 1.42 2.13 22.79
CA ALA A 117 0.07 2.69 22.87
C ALA A 117 -0.88 1.83 22.04
N ARG A 118 -2.18 2.08 22.15
CA ARG A 118 -3.19 1.40 21.33
C ARG A 118 -3.86 2.44 20.46
N LEU A 119 -3.88 2.18 19.15
CA LEU A 119 -4.68 2.95 18.21
C LEU A 119 -6.06 2.34 18.19
N GLU A 120 -7.08 3.13 18.51
CA GLU A 120 -8.47 2.69 18.57
C GLU A 120 -9.33 3.57 17.69
N TRP A 121 -10.29 2.94 17.02
CA TRP A 121 -11.32 3.64 16.26
C TRP A 121 -12.68 3.21 16.79
N ASP A 122 -13.44 4.19 17.28
CA ASP A 122 -14.85 4.00 17.61
C ASP A 122 -15.67 4.41 16.38
N ILE A 123 -16.06 3.40 15.59
CA ILE A 123 -16.89 3.61 14.40
C ILE A 123 -18.10 2.71 14.52
N PRO A 124 -19.29 3.28 14.76
CA PRO A 124 -20.53 2.54 14.65
C PRO A 124 -20.58 1.81 13.32
N VAL A 125 -21.04 0.56 13.31
CA VAL A 125 -21.08 -0.26 12.08
C VAL A 125 -21.84 0.45 10.94
N ALA A 126 -22.86 1.23 11.29
CA ALA A 126 -23.65 2.02 10.35
C ALA A 126 -22.87 3.17 9.67
N ASP A 127 -21.78 3.63 10.29
CA ASP A 127 -20.99 4.78 9.84
C ASP A 127 -19.67 4.35 9.17
N ARG A 128 -19.44 3.04 9.01
CA ARG A 128 -18.24 2.53 8.34
C ARG A 128 -18.31 2.88 6.85
N PRO A 129 -17.26 3.50 6.28
CA PRO A 129 -17.17 3.69 4.85
C PRO A 129 -17.32 2.35 4.11
N PRO A 130 -18.00 2.33 2.95
CA PRO A 130 -18.06 1.13 2.14
C PRO A 130 -16.64 0.74 1.69
N ILE A 131 -16.34 -0.55 1.78
CA ILE A 131 -15.10 -1.10 1.23
C ILE A 131 -15.21 -1.05 -0.30
N ALA A 132 -14.20 -0.51 -0.97
CA ALA A 132 -14.16 -0.52 -2.42
C ALA A 132 -14.15 -1.97 -2.95
N THR A 133 -14.98 -2.22 -3.96
CA THR A 133 -15.11 -3.54 -4.62
C THR A 133 -14.12 -3.72 -5.76
N SER A 134 -13.22 -2.78 -5.96
CA SER A 134 -12.08 -2.95 -6.85
C SER A 134 -10.95 -2.03 -6.44
N PHE A 135 -9.75 -2.41 -6.83
CA PHE A 135 -8.57 -1.57 -6.65
C PHE A 135 -7.60 -1.73 -7.81
N ASN A 136 -6.69 -0.76 -7.90
CA ASN A 136 -5.62 -0.76 -8.88
C ASN A 136 -4.29 -0.89 -8.16
N LEU A 137 -3.38 -1.69 -8.73
CA LEU A 137 -1.98 -1.70 -8.36
C LEU A 137 -1.19 -0.99 -9.46
N VAL A 138 -0.25 -0.14 -9.05
CA VAL A 138 0.73 0.46 -9.98
C VAL A 138 1.89 -0.51 -10.19
N ASP A 139 2.63 -0.33 -11.29
CA ASP A 139 3.90 -1.03 -11.48
C ASP A 139 4.87 -0.75 -10.32
N GLY A 140 5.52 -1.79 -9.81
CA GLY A 140 6.41 -1.71 -8.67
C GLY A 140 5.68 -1.88 -7.34
N ALA A 141 5.93 -0.98 -6.38
CA ALA A 141 5.58 -1.20 -4.98
C ALA A 141 4.22 -0.57 -4.61
N ASN A 142 3.35 -1.38 -4.01
CA ASN A 142 2.02 -0.96 -3.56
C ASN A 142 1.85 -1.29 -2.09
N ASN A 143 1.61 -0.31 -1.22
CA ASN A 143 1.21 -0.59 0.17
C ASN A 143 -0.31 -0.66 0.22
N ILE A 144 -0.86 -1.83 0.55
CA ILE A 144 -2.31 -2.09 0.61
C ILE A 144 -2.71 -2.66 1.97
N ILE A 145 -3.97 -2.54 2.37
CA ILE A 145 -4.51 -3.26 3.54
C ILE A 145 -5.30 -4.46 3.05
N TRP A 146 -4.95 -5.67 3.46
CA TRP A 146 -5.78 -6.82 3.14
C TRP A 146 -7.13 -6.76 3.87
N LEU A 147 -8.24 -6.57 3.17
CA LEU A 147 -9.58 -6.50 3.79
C LEU A 147 -10.35 -7.82 3.76
N GLY A 148 -9.65 -8.93 3.52
CA GLY A 148 -10.29 -10.22 3.37
C GLY A 148 -10.05 -11.32 4.37
N PRO A 149 -10.60 -12.53 4.12
CA PRO A 149 -10.34 -13.65 5.00
C PRO A 149 -8.85 -13.96 4.98
N ASN A 150 -8.36 -14.58 6.05
CA ASN A 150 -6.98 -15.01 6.08
C ASN A 150 -6.81 -16.14 5.05
N VAL A 151 -6.08 -15.85 3.97
CA VAL A 151 -5.82 -16.80 2.88
C VAL A 151 -4.37 -16.65 2.39
N PRO A 152 -3.77 -17.71 1.81
CA PRO A 152 -2.43 -17.59 1.24
C PRO A 152 -2.35 -16.55 0.12
N PRO A 153 -1.20 -15.87 -0.07
CA PRO A 153 -1.01 -14.91 -1.16
C PRO A 153 -1.36 -15.47 -2.54
N GLU A 154 -1.16 -16.77 -2.78
CA GLU A 154 -1.55 -17.43 -4.04
C GLU A 154 -3.06 -17.42 -4.30
N VAL A 155 -3.85 -17.53 -3.24
CA VAL A 155 -5.33 -17.49 -3.32
C VAL A 155 -5.80 -16.05 -3.39
N ALA A 156 -5.16 -15.18 -2.62
CA ALA A 156 -5.42 -13.74 -2.60
C ALA A 156 -5.22 -13.07 -3.96
N PHE A 157 -4.21 -13.50 -4.73
CA PHE A 157 -3.87 -12.92 -6.02
C PHE A 157 -4.09 -13.89 -7.18
N ALA A 158 -4.99 -14.88 -7.04
CA ALA A 158 -5.12 -15.98 -8.00
C ALA A 158 -5.27 -15.53 -9.47
N ASP A 159 -6.00 -14.44 -9.72
CA ASP A 159 -6.28 -13.93 -11.07
C ASP A 159 -5.13 -13.12 -11.68
N VAL A 160 -4.12 -12.76 -10.89
CA VAL A 160 -2.97 -11.93 -11.32
C VAL A 160 -1.65 -12.41 -10.72
N LEU A 161 -1.60 -13.68 -10.32
CA LEU A 161 -0.49 -14.23 -9.54
C LEU A 161 0.82 -14.17 -10.32
N GLU A 162 0.77 -14.32 -11.65
CA GLU A 162 1.92 -14.21 -12.55
C GLU A 162 2.56 -12.82 -12.55
N HIS A 163 1.83 -11.79 -12.10
CA HIS A 163 2.30 -10.41 -12.01
C HIS A 163 2.79 -10.03 -10.61
N ILE A 164 2.52 -10.86 -9.60
CA ILE A 164 2.97 -10.60 -8.23
C ILE A 164 4.38 -11.14 -8.05
N GLN A 165 5.35 -10.23 -7.92
CA GLN A 165 6.75 -10.60 -7.72
C GLN A 165 7.05 -11.02 -6.29
N ARG A 166 6.47 -10.33 -5.31
CA ARG A 166 6.69 -10.59 -3.88
C ARG A 166 5.71 -9.78 -3.02
N VAL A 167 5.51 -10.24 -1.80
CA VAL A 167 4.70 -9.58 -0.79
C VAL A 167 5.50 -9.45 0.51
N TRP A 168 5.52 -8.27 1.10
CA TRP A 168 6.12 -8.04 2.42
C TRP A 168 5.08 -7.58 3.42
N ALA A 169 5.24 -7.96 4.68
CA ALA A 169 4.42 -7.49 5.79
C ALA A 169 5.32 -7.15 6.98
N LEU A 170 4.98 -6.07 7.70
CA LEU A 170 5.66 -5.67 8.94
C LEU A 170 4.70 -5.90 10.11
N THR A 171 4.85 -7.02 10.81
CA THR A 171 3.96 -7.41 11.92
C THR A 171 4.77 -7.62 13.19
N GLY A 172 4.33 -7.04 14.31
CA GLY A 172 5.12 -7.03 15.55
C GLY A 172 6.54 -6.49 15.29
N GLY A 173 6.62 -5.54 14.36
CA GLY A 173 7.75 -5.08 13.56
C GLY A 173 8.91 -6.05 13.31
N THR A 174 8.56 -7.25 12.89
CA THR A 174 9.41 -8.15 12.12
C THR A 174 8.92 -8.14 10.67
N TRP A 175 9.85 -8.03 9.72
CA TRP A 175 9.52 -8.15 8.30
C TRP A 175 9.35 -9.62 7.93
N SER A 176 8.26 -9.91 7.24
CA SER A 176 7.98 -11.22 6.64
C SER A 176 7.87 -11.08 5.13
N LEU A 177 8.20 -12.15 4.41
CA LEU A 177 8.27 -12.21 2.95
C LEU A 177 7.49 -13.41 2.44
N TRP A 178 6.70 -13.18 1.40
CA TRP A 178 6.29 -14.19 0.45
C TRP A 178 6.87 -13.84 -0.92
N ASP A 179 7.46 -14.83 -1.58
CA ASP A 179 8.05 -14.71 -2.91
C ASP A 179 7.83 -16.04 -3.63
N PRO A 180 7.17 -16.07 -4.80
CA PRO A 180 6.85 -17.29 -5.51
C PRO A 180 8.12 -18.04 -6.00
N ALA A 181 9.24 -17.35 -6.19
CA ALA A 181 10.52 -17.93 -6.59
C ALA A 181 11.27 -18.58 -5.41
N ILE A 182 10.90 -18.27 -4.17
CA ILE A 182 11.49 -18.87 -2.96
C ILE A 182 10.75 -20.16 -2.60
N PRO A 183 11.45 -21.27 -2.25
CA PRO A 183 10.82 -22.48 -1.76
C PRO A 183 9.92 -22.23 -0.55
N ARG A 184 8.74 -22.86 -0.51
CA ARG A 184 7.71 -22.62 0.53
C ARG A 184 8.22 -22.63 1.99
N PRO A 185 9.12 -23.55 2.41
CA PRO A 185 9.64 -23.56 3.79
C PRO A 185 10.45 -22.33 4.20
N LEU A 186 10.89 -21.52 3.23
CA LEU A 186 11.66 -20.30 3.44
C LEU A 186 10.82 -19.02 3.34
N ARG A 187 9.53 -19.14 3.03
CA ARG A 187 8.58 -18.03 3.06
C ARG A 187 8.11 -17.81 4.49
N SER A 188 8.01 -16.55 4.92
CA SER A 188 7.56 -16.20 6.27
C SER A 188 6.15 -15.63 6.32
N ILE A 189 5.56 -15.25 5.19
CA ILE A 189 4.12 -14.98 5.07
C ILE A 189 3.44 -16.24 4.56
N ASN A 190 2.53 -16.78 5.37
CA ASN A 190 1.66 -17.89 4.99
C ASN A 190 0.29 -17.42 4.54
N ASP A 191 -0.22 -16.34 5.13
CA ASP A 191 -1.55 -15.80 4.87
C ASP A 191 -1.52 -14.27 4.77
N MET A 192 -2.27 -13.73 3.82
CA MET A 192 -2.72 -12.35 3.81
C MET A 192 -3.72 -12.17 4.95
N THR A 193 -3.34 -11.47 6.00
CA THR A 193 -4.16 -11.37 7.23
C THR A 193 -5.07 -10.16 7.21
N LEU A 194 -6.34 -10.34 7.59
CA LEU A 194 -7.33 -9.24 7.65
C LEU A 194 -6.79 -8.04 8.44
N GLY A 195 -6.85 -6.88 7.82
CA GLY A 195 -6.45 -5.59 8.37
C GLY A 195 -4.96 -5.35 8.52
N VAL A 196 -4.12 -6.31 8.11
CA VAL A 196 -2.67 -6.13 8.08
C VAL A 196 -2.26 -5.48 6.76
N PRO A 197 -1.46 -4.40 6.79
CA PRO A 197 -0.86 -3.86 5.59
C PRO A 197 0.19 -4.77 4.97
N HIS A 198 0.17 -4.85 3.65
CA HIS A 198 1.11 -5.61 2.84
C HIS A 198 1.69 -4.72 1.74
N TRP A 199 2.99 -4.81 1.54
CA TRP A 199 3.67 -4.29 0.37
C TRP A 199 3.63 -5.33 -0.73
N VAL A 200 2.84 -5.09 -1.76
CA VAL A 200 2.70 -5.95 -2.93
C VAL A 200 3.53 -5.36 -4.05
N PHE A 201 4.48 -6.14 -4.57
CA PHE A 201 5.31 -5.76 -5.70
C PHE A 201 4.77 -6.41 -6.97
N THR A 202 4.47 -5.60 -7.97
CA THR A 202 4.00 -6.07 -9.28
C THR A 202 5.01 -5.72 -10.38
N ASP A 203 4.98 -6.45 -11.49
CA ASP A 203 5.82 -6.19 -12.68
C ASP A 203 5.13 -5.33 -13.76
N GLN A 204 3.88 -4.96 -13.51
CA GLN A 204 3.10 -4.03 -14.30
C GLN A 204 1.94 -3.45 -13.49
N ALA A 205 1.30 -2.42 -14.02
CA ALA A 205 0.05 -1.91 -13.46
C ALA A 205 -1.09 -2.90 -13.68
N LEU A 206 -1.89 -3.15 -12.63
CA LEU A 206 -3.03 -4.06 -12.64
C LEU A 206 -4.28 -3.26 -12.28
N ASN A 207 -5.25 -3.22 -13.20
CA ASN A 207 -6.44 -2.38 -13.05
C ASN A 207 -7.68 -3.24 -12.80
N ASN A 208 -8.64 -2.68 -12.06
CA ASN A 208 -9.92 -3.30 -11.76
C ASN A 208 -9.75 -4.70 -11.16
N LEU A 209 -8.80 -4.86 -10.25
CA LEU A 209 -8.70 -6.09 -9.46
C LEU A 209 -9.98 -6.20 -8.67
N LEU A 210 -10.85 -7.12 -9.12
CA LEU A 210 -12.19 -7.26 -8.59
C LEU A 210 -12.13 -7.88 -7.21
N TYR A 211 -12.95 -7.33 -6.34
CA TYR A 211 -13.33 -7.93 -5.10
C TYR A 211 -14.39 -9.01 -5.36
N ASP A 212 -14.06 -10.27 -5.05
CA ASP A 212 -15.10 -11.26 -4.80
C ASP A 212 -15.52 -11.16 -3.33
N PRO A 213 -16.78 -10.85 -3.02
CA PRO A 213 -17.28 -10.85 -1.64
C PRO A 213 -17.16 -12.19 -0.92
N ASN A 214 -16.89 -13.27 -1.63
CA ASN A 214 -16.58 -14.58 -1.07
C ASN A 214 -15.08 -14.84 -0.88
N ASN A 215 -14.22 -13.97 -1.41
CA ASN A 215 -12.76 -14.08 -1.41
C ASN A 215 -12.08 -12.69 -1.24
N LEU A 216 -12.61 -11.96 -0.25
CA LEU A 216 -12.42 -10.54 0.03
C LEU A 216 -10.97 -10.03 -0.19
N LEU A 217 -10.83 -8.85 -0.78
CA LEU A 217 -9.60 -8.11 -1.05
C LEU A 217 -9.90 -6.63 -0.78
N GLY A 218 -8.94 -5.85 -0.30
CA GLY A 218 -9.21 -4.43 -0.05
C GLY A 218 -8.07 -3.52 -0.39
N TYR A 219 -8.43 -2.39 -0.96
CA TYR A 219 -7.65 -1.17 -1.02
C TYR A 219 -8.65 -0.07 -1.38
N LEU A 220 -8.49 1.13 -0.82
CA LEU A 220 -9.24 2.28 -1.27
C LEU A 220 -8.42 3.01 -2.33
N PRO A 221 -8.87 3.13 -3.59
CA PRO A 221 -8.29 4.11 -4.48
C PRO A 221 -8.56 5.50 -3.91
N VAL A 222 -7.50 6.31 -3.75
CA VAL A 222 -7.67 7.76 -3.65
C VAL A 222 -8.09 8.19 -5.04
N ASP A 223 -9.34 8.63 -5.21
CA ASP A 223 -9.69 9.46 -6.35
C ASP A 223 -9.05 10.83 -6.07
N PRO A 224 -8.01 11.28 -6.81
CA PRO A 224 -7.52 12.62 -6.63
C PRO A 224 -8.61 13.55 -7.16
N ALA A 225 -9.48 14.04 -6.27
CA ALA A 225 -10.25 15.23 -6.58
C ALA A 225 -9.24 16.27 -7.12
N PRO A 226 -9.40 16.77 -8.36
CA PRO A 226 -8.40 17.62 -8.96
C PRO A 226 -8.21 18.85 -8.06
N PRO A 227 -6.98 19.20 -7.66
CA PRO A 227 -6.78 20.43 -6.92
C PRO A 227 -7.29 21.59 -7.78
N ALA A 228 -8.19 22.40 -7.23
CA ALA A 228 -8.64 23.63 -7.86
C ALA A 228 -7.40 24.43 -8.28
N SER A 229 -7.29 24.74 -9.56
CA SER A 229 -6.15 25.45 -10.13
C SER A 229 -6.03 26.83 -9.51
N THR A 230 -5.07 27.00 -8.61
CA THR A 230 -4.55 28.32 -8.25
C THR A 230 -3.06 28.30 -8.49
N SER A 231 -2.64 28.89 -9.61
CA SER A 231 -1.24 29.07 -9.97
C SER A 231 -0.55 29.98 -8.96
N PRO A 232 0.56 29.58 -8.31
CA PRO A 232 1.45 30.51 -7.66
C PRO A 232 2.60 30.87 -8.61
N THR A 233 2.73 32.17 -8.88
CA THR A 233 3.88 32.81 -9.53
C THR A 233 5.18 32.47 -8.79
N ALA A 234 6.10 31.77 -9.45
CA ALA A 234 7.40 31.42 -8.88
C ALA A 234 8.37 32.62 -8.88
N SER A 235 8.76 33.09 -7.69
CA SER A 235 9.96 33.92 -7.49
C SER A 235 11.19 33.03 -7.37
N ARG A 236 12.09 33.14 -8.36
CA ARG A 236 13.35 32.41 -8.46
C ARG A 236 14.37 32.98 -7.46
N SER A 237 14.60 32.30 -6.33
CA SER A 237 15.69 32.63 -5.40
C SER A 237 16.98 31.93 -5.81
N ALA A 238 18.08 32.68 -5.82
CA ALA A 238 19.40 32.23 -6.28
C ALA A 238 20.09 31.31 -5.27
N ARG A 239 20.78 30.30 -5.78
CA ARG A 239 21.61 29.34 -5.02
C ARG A 239 22.92 30.02 -4.56
N PRO A 240 23.28 30.02 -3.27
CA PRO A 240 24.60 30.49 -2.86
C PRO A 240 25.69 29.47 -3.23
N ALA A 241 26.85 29.98 -3.65
CA ALA A 241 28.01 29.19 -4.03
C ALA A 241 28.71 28.58 -2.79
N PRO A 242 29.32 27.39 -2.91
CA PRO A 242 30.04 26.75 -1.81
C PRO A 242 31.37 27.47 -1.51
N PRO A 243 31.81 27.51 -0.23
CA PRO A 243 33.07 28.13 0.16
C PRO A 243 34.29 27.34 -0.35
N SER A 244 35.33 28.06 -0.78
CA SER A 244 36.58 27.52 -1.28
C SER A 244 37.52 27.07 -0.14
N LEU A 245 38.17 25.91 -0.34
CA LEU A 245 39.15 25.35 0.61
C LEU A 245 40.49 26.13 0.56
N PRO A 246 41.20 26.26 1.70
CA PRO A 246 42.48 26.96 1.77
C PRO A 246 43.61 26.19 1.07
N ARG A 247 44.36 26.88 0.21
CA ARG A 247 45.56 26.36 -0.44
C ARG A 247 46.70 26.23 0.57
N ARG A 248 47.19 25.01 0.78
CA ARG A 248 48.44 24.72 1.50
C ARG A 248 49.61 25.23 0.67
N ARG A 249 50.42 26.16 1.22
CA ARG A 249 51.73 26.51 0.63
C ARG A 249 52.74 25.43 1.05
N LEU A 250 53.51 24.95 0.07
CA LEU A 250 54.75 24.18 0.26
C LEU A 250 55.87 25.15 0.65
#